data_AF-J2V790-F1
#
_entry.id   AF-J2V790-F1
#
_cell.length_a   1.000
_cell.length_b   1.000
_cell.length_c   1.000
_cell.angle_alpha   90.00
_cell.angle_beta   90.00
_cell.angle_gamma   90.00
#
_symmetry.space_group_name_H-M   'P 1'
#
loop_
_entity.id
_entity.type
_entity.pdbx_description
1 polymer ?
#
loop_
_entity_poly.entity_id
_entity_poly.type
_entity_poly.pdbx_seq_one_letter_code
_entity_poly.pdbx_strand_id
1 'polypeptide(L)'
;MRRVAAELAQRPMLRRGSDDAELFEHVQQQYAARASAHLDNLEQERSMLRRARHEHDSALRQQRKLEQTLPAYEDSARAFEALRREGFASALAASERQRDATEKRGELEAQRAMVSALEAAVQAQSRRLAHSQSNYRRELEEEQAAIRARIAQLQPDLEKSTYREGLMELRAPENGVIKDLATTTVGAVVQPGDILLTMVPADEPLYADVRVRNEDVGLVSQGQHVQVKLAAFPFQRYGMMQGRVLHIGADASQQQEDEAGLPPYKARVRLDRQTLQVVGGKQHALLAGMQVTAEIHLGRRTVLQYLLSPIQKTLHEYGRER
;
A
#
# COMPACT_ATOMS: atom_id res chain seq x y z
N MET A 1 15.71 4.10 8.92
CA MET A 1 14.71 3.96 10.02
C MET A 1 15.28 3.35 11.29
N ARG A 2 15.70 2.08 11.31
CA ARG A 2 16.19 1.44 12.56
C ARG A 2 17.38 2.15 13.20
N ARG A 3 18.31 2.65 12.39
CA ARG A 3 19.45 3.48 12.82
C ARG A 3 18.98 4.69 13.65
N VAL A 4 18.13 5.52 13.07
CA VAL A 4 17.58 6.73 13.71
C VAL A 4 16.76 6.38 14.97
N ALA A 5 15.98 5.29 14.94
CA ALA A 5 15.24 4.82 16.11
C ALA A 5 16.18 4.36 17.25
N ALA A 6 17.30 3.70 16.91
CA ALA A 6 18.33 3.29 17.86
C ALA A 6 19.04 4.51 18.47
N GLU A 7 19.36 5.53 17.67
CA GLU A 7 19.94 6.80 18.13
C GLU A 7 18.97 7.55 19.07
N LEU A 8 17.69 7.69 18.71
CA LEU A 8 16.66 8.32 19.55
C LEU A 8 16.42 7.57 20.87
N ALA A 9 16.47 6.23 20.84
CA ALA A 9 16.29 5.39 22.02
C ALA A 9 17.58 5.20 22.84
N GLN A 10 18.73 5.67 22.34
CA GLN A 10 20.05 5.43 22.91
C GLN A 10 20.34 3.94 23.16
N ARG A 11 20.00 3.09 22.18
CA ARG A 11 20.16 1.63 22.24
C ARG A 11 21.03 1.14 21.08
N PRO A 12 21.77 0.04 21.25
CA PRO A 12 22.53 -0.53 20.15
C PRO A 12 21.60 -0.97 19.02
N MET A 13 22.03 -0.75 17.78
CA MET A 13 21.35 -1.29 16.62
C MET A 13 21.65 -2.79 16.50
N LEU A 14 20.61 -3.61 16.39
CA LEU A 14 20.71 -5.06 16.28
C LEU A 14 20.41 -5.53 14.85
N ARG A 15 21.22 -6.48 14.37
CA ARG A 15 21.00 -7.17 13.09
C ARG A 15 19.83 -8.14 13.20
N ARG A 16 18.98 -8.17 12.18
CA ARG A 16 17.94 -9.19 11.99
C ARG A 16 18.42 -10.24 10.99
N GLY A 17 17.93 -11.47 11.10
CA GLY A 17 18.35 -12.57 10.22
C GLY A 17 18.05 -12.32 8.73
N SER A 18 17.05 -11.50 8.42
CA SER A 18 16.67 -11.12 7.05
C SER A 18 17.49 -9.97 6.46
N ASP A 19 18.45 -9.41 7.20
CA ASP A 19 19.20 -8.24 6.76
C ASP A 19 20.35 -8.64 5.83
N ASP A 20 20.43 -7.95 4.70
CA ASP A 20 21.63 -7.93 3.86
C ASP A 20 22.85 -7.54 4.71
N ALA A 21 23.92 -8.33 4.60
CA ALA A 21 25.08 -8.21 5.48
C ALA A 21 25.87 -6.92 5.22
N GLU A 22 26.11 -6.58 3.96
CA GLU A 22 26.89 -5.40 3.57
C GLU A 22 26.13 -4.11 3.90
N LEU A 23 24.83 -4.08 3.58
CA LEU A 23 24.00 -2.91 3.88
C LEU A 23 23.84 -2.70 5.39
N PHE A 24 23.69 -3.78 6.16
CA PHE A 24 23.65 -3.66 7.62
C PHE A 24 24.97 -3.12 8.17
N GLU A 25 26.11 -3.64 7.71
CA GLU A 25 27.43 -3.20 8.17
C GLU A 25 27.65 -1.71 7.90
N HIS A 26 27.32 -1.24 6.68
CA HIS A 26 27.42 0.17 6.33
C HIS A 26 26.59 1.07 7.26
N VAL A 27 25.33 0.68 7.52
CA VAL A 27 24.45 1.44 8.42
C VAL A 27 24.94 1.37 9.88
N GLN A 28 25.56 0.26 10.28
CA GLN A 28 26.14 0.08 11.61
C GLN A 28 27.38 0.95 11.82
N GLN A 29 28.24 1.06 10.81
CA GLN A 29 29.40 1.98 10.83
C GLN A 29 28.92 3.44 10.93
N GLN A 30 27.90 3.80 10.14
CA GLN A 30 27.30 5.15 10.21
C GLN A 30 26.70 5.44 11.60
N TYR A 31 25.98 4.48 12.19
CA TYR A 31 25.45 4.58 13.55
C TYR A 31 26.58 4.82 14.56
N ALA A 32 27.62 3.99 14.52
CA ALA A 32 28.73 4.08 15.47
C ALA A 32 29.44 5.45 15.39
N ALA A 33 29.72 5.93 14.17
CA ALA A 33 30.37 7.22 13.95
C ALA A 33 29.52 8.41 14.42
N ARG A 34 28.19 8.38 14.20
CA ARG A 34 27.28 9.43 14.67
C ARG A 34 27.11 9.41 16.19
N ALA A 35 26.98 8.22 16.77
CA ALA A 35 26.86 8.05 18.21
C ALA A 35 28.13 8.54 18.92
N SER A 36 29.32 8.19 18.43
CA SER A 36 30.59 8.67 19.00
C SER A 36 30.71 10.19 18.88
N ALA A 37 30.44 10.75 17.70
CA ALA A 37 30.50 12.20 17.48
C ALA A 37 29.53 12.98 18.39
N HIS A 38 28.33 12.44 18.63
CA HIS A 38 27.37 13.04 19.55
C HIS A 38 27.86 12.98 21.01
N LEU A 39 28.40 11.84 21.45
CA LEU A 39 28.95 11.67 22.79
C LEU A 39 30.16 12.60 23.02
N ASP A 40 31.05 12.74 22.04
CA ASP A 40 32.22 13.61 22.11
C ASP A 40 31.82 15.09 22.25
N ASN A 41 30.86 15.54 21.43
CA ASN A 41 30.31 16.89 21.52
C ASN A 41 29.64 17.14 22.89
N LEU A 42 28.83 16.18 23.36
CA LEU A 42 28.17 16.28 24.65
C LEU A 42 29.19 16.37 25.80
N GLU A 43 30.26 15.59 25.75
CA GLU A 43 31.31 15.63 26.77
C GLU A 43 32.10 16.94 26.73
N GLN A 44 32.36 17.48 25.54
CA GLN A 44 32.97 18.79 25.37
C GLN A 44 32.12 19.91 26.00
N GLU A 45 30.81 19.95 25.70
CA GLU A 45 29.88 20.94 26.26
C GLU A 45 29.74 20.81 27.79
N ARG A 46 29.72 19.56 28.30
CA ARG A 46 29.74 19.28 29.75
C ARG A 46 31.03 19.73 30.40
N SER A 47 32.17 19.52 29.75
CA SER A 47 33.48 19.95 30.25
C SER A 47 33.55 21.48 30.36
N MET A 48 33.06 22.20 29.35
CA MET A 48 32.95 23.66 29.37
C MET A 48 32.03 24.13 30.51
N LEU A 49 30.90 23.47 30.74
CA LEU A 49 30.00 23.78 31.87
C LEU A 49 30.67 23.52 33.23
N ARG A 50 31.40 22.41 33.39
CA ARG A 50 32.16 22.11 34.61
C ARG A 50 33.20 23.19 34.89
N ARG A 51 33.94 23.62 33.87
CA ARG A 51 34.91 24.71 33.99
C ARG A 51 34.27 26.02 34.44
N ALA A 52 33.19 26.45 33.78
CA ALA A 52 32.47 27.66 34.16
C ALA A 52 31.95 27.61 35.61
N ARG A 53 31.45 26.45 36.06
CA ARG A 53 31.02 26.24 37.45
C ARG A 53 32.20 26.35 38.44
N HIS A 54 33.34 25.74 38.12
CA HIS A 54 34.53 25.84 38.98
C HIS A 54 35.07 27.27 39.08
N GLU A 55 35.04 28.04 37.99
CA GLU A 55 35.41 29.46 37.98
C GLU A 55 34.45 30.28 38.87
N HIS A 56 33.14 30.08 38.71
CA HIS A 56 32.11 30.69 39.57
C HIS A 56 32.31 30.34 41.06
N ASP A 57 32.49 29.06 41.40
CA ASP A 57 32.64 28.62 42.79
C ASP A 57 33.91 29.18 43.43
N SER A 58 34.98 29.35 42.63
CA SER A 58 36.23 29.97 43.09
C SER A 58 36.02 31.45 43.40
N ALA A 59 35.31 32.17 42.52
CA ALA A 59 34.95 33.56 42.74
C ALA A 59 34.03 33.73 43.96
N LEU A 60 33.09 32.80 44.17
CA LEU A 60 32.19 32.81 45.32
C LEU A 60 32.95 32.59 46.64
N ARG A 61 33.96 31.70 46.67
CA ARG A 61 34.84 31.53 47.84
C ARG A 61 35.60 32.81 48.16
N GLN A 62 36.10 33.51 47.15
CA GLN A 62 36.79 34.78 47.34
C GLN A 62 35.85 35.88 47.85
N GLN A 63 34.62 35.95 47.32
CA GLN A 63 33.58 36.85 47.84
C GLN A 63 33.30 36.57 49.31
N ARG A 64 33.05 35.32 49.69
CA ARG A 64 32.79 34.94 51.09
C ARG A 64 33.94 35.32 52.02
N LYS A 65 35.19 35.17 51.56
CA LYS A 65 36.36 35.61 52.33
C LYS A 65 36.32 37.12 52.58
N LEU A 66 36.05 37.92 51.54
CA LEU A 66 35.94 39.38 51.67
C LEU A 66 34.78 39.78 52.60
N GLU A 67 33.63 39.14 52.47
CA GLU A 67 32.45 39.35 53.34
C GLU A 67 32.75 39.05 54.81
N GLN A 68 33.56 38.04 55.09
CA GLN A 68 34.00 37.71 56.45
C GLN A 68 35.03 38.70 57.00
N THR A 69 35.93 39.22 56.16
CA THR A 69 37.01 40.11 56.62
C THR A 69 36.61 41.58 56.71
N LEU A 70 35.70 42.06 55.85
CA LEU A 70 35.33 43.47 55.76
C LEU A 70 34.83 44.06 57.10
N PRO A 71 33.98 43.37 57.90
CA PRO A 71 33.54 43.90 59.20
C PRO A 71 34.69 44.27 60.13
N ALA A 72 35.77 43.47 60.16
CA ALA A 72 36.93 43.75 61.00
C ALA A 72 37.68 45.03 60.56
N TYR A 73 37.77 45.30 59.25
CA TYR A 73 38.33 46.54 58.73
C TYR A 73 37.43 47.73 59.05
N GLU A 74 36.11 47.59 58.91
CA GLU A 74 35.14 48.63 59.25
C GLU A 74 35.13 48.95 60.75
N ASP A 75 35.18 47.92 61.61
CA ASP A 75 35.29 48.07 63.06
C ASP A 75 36.60 48.77 63.45
N SER A 76 37.72 48.38 62.84
CA SER A 76 39.00 49.05 63.05
C SER A 76 38.96 50.51 62.63
N ALA A 77 38.32 50.84 61.49
CA ALA A 77 38.18 52.23 61.05
C ALA A 77 37.30 53.05 62.00
N ARG A 78 36.17 52.48 62.45
CA ARG A 78 35.28 53.11 63.45
C ARG A 78 35.99 53.36 64.78
N ALA A 79 36.77 52.40 65.28
CA ALA A 79 37.50 52.53 66.53
C ALA A 79 38.58 53.62 66.47
N PHE A 80 39.37 53.66 65.38
CA PHE A 80 40.40 54.70 65.21
C PHE A 80 39.81 56.10 65.03
N GLU A 81 38.66 56.22 64.36
CA GLU A 81 37.95 57.49 64.25
C GLU A 81 37.43 57.98 65.61
N ALA A 82 36.96 57.07 66.48
CA ALA A 82 36.57 57.42 67.85
C ALA A 82 37.77 57.90 68.68
N LEU A 83 38.89 57.16 68.65
CA LEU A 83 40.12 57.54 69.33
C LEU A 83 40.67 58.88 68.85
N ARG A 84 40.54 59.19 67.55
CA ARG A 84 40.93 60.49 66.99
C ARG A 84 40.10 61.63 67.58
N ARG A 85 38.78 61.44 67.75
CA ARG A 85 37.89 62.46 68.34
C ARG A 85 38.19 62.72 69.81
N GLU A 86 38.63 61.69 70.52
CA GLU A 86 39.05 61.77 71.92
C GLU A 86 40.51 62.26 72.09
N GLY A 87 41.25 62.44 70.99
CA GLY A 87 42.64 62.92 71.00
C GLY A 87 43.71 61.84 71.24
N PHE A 88 43.32 60.57 71.29
CA PHE A 88 44.22 59.43 71.54
C PHE A 88 44.84 58.82 70.27
N ALA A 89 44.40 59.23 69.07
CA ALA A 89 44.97 58.78 67.79
C ALA A 89 45.20 59.95 66.82
N SER A 90 46.19 59.79 65.92
CA SER A 90 46.48 60.80 64.89
C SER A 90 45.43 60.79 63.78
N ALA A 91 45.22 61.95 63.15
CA ALA A 91 44.33 62.07 61.99
C ALA A 91 44.79 61.19 60.81
N LEU A 92 46.10 61.03 60.65
CA LEU A 92 46.68 60.16 59.63
C LEU A 92 46.30 58.68 59.87
N ALA A 93 46.48 58.18 61.10
CA ALA A 93 46.18 56.77 61.42
C ALA A 93 44.69 56.44 61.23
N ALA A 94 43.78 57.33 61.61
CA ALA A 94 42.35 57.16 61.36
C ALA A 94 42.03 57.17 59.85
N SER A 95 42.64 58.09 59.10
CA SER A 95 42.46 58.16 57.64
C SER A 95 42.99 56.92 56.93
N GLU A 96 44.10 56.34 57.37
CA GLU A 96 44.65 55.10 56.81
C GLU A 96 43.69 53.92 57.03
N ARG A 97 43.17 53.74 58.25
CA ARG A 97 42.18 52.67 58.52
C ARG A 97 40.88 52.85 57.74
N GLN A 98 40.43 54.10 57.60
CA GLN A 98 39.26 54.41 56.78
C GLN A 98 39.51 54.10 55.29
N ARG A 99 40.72 54.38 54.78
CA ARG A 99 41.11 54.03 53.41
C ARG A 99 41.10 52.52 53.21
N ASP A 100 41.72 51.75 54.11
CA ASP A 100 41.77 50.28 54.05
C ASP A 100 40.35 49.67 54.02
N ALA A 101 39.44 50.15 54.88
CA ALA A 101 38.05 49.68 54.89
C ALA A 101 37.31 50.02 53.59
N THR A 102 37.57 51.19 53.02
CA THR A 102 36.96 51.63 51.75
C THR A 102 37.49 50.82 50.57
N GLU A 103 38.80 50.55 50.52
CA GLU A 103 39.43 49.68 49.52
C GLU A 103 38.84 48.26 49.59
N LYS A 104 38.74 47.67 50.79
CA LYS A 104 38.15 46.34 50.97
C LYS A 104 36.68 46.27 50.60
N ARG A 105 35.91 47.34 50.85
CA ARG A 105 34.52 47.44 50.39
C ARG A 105 34.43 47.46 48.87
N GLY A 106 35.28 48.26 48.20
CA GLY A 106 35.36 48.31 46.74
C GLY A 106 35.76 46.96 46.13
N GLU A 107 36.73 46.26 46.75
CA GLU A 107 37.10 44.89 46.35
C GLU A 107 35.91 43.92 46.44
N LEU A 108 35.12 43.99 47.52
CA LEU A 108 33.93 43.15 47.68
C LEU A 108 32.85 43.46 46.63
N GLU A 109 32.60 44.74 46.34
CA GLU A 109 31.64 45.16 45.32
C GLU A 109 32.06 44.67 43.92
N ALA A 110 33.33 44.84 43.55
CA ALA A 110 33.88 44.32 42.30
C ALA A 110 33.76 42.79 42.23
N GLN A 111 34.05 42.09 43.34
CA GLN A 111 33.95 40.64 43.41
C GLN A 111 32.50 40.15 43.27
N ARG A 112 31.52 40.85 43.86
CA ARG A 112 30.09 40.56 43.69
C ARG A 112 29.65 40.70 42.24
N ALA A 113 30.09 41.76 41.56
CA ALA A 113 29.82 41.95 40.14
C ALA A 113 30.42 40.81 39.30
N MET A 114 31.64 40.37 39.61
CA MET A 114 32.29 39.25 38.95
C MET A 114 31.54 37.93 39.16
N VAL A 115 31.10 37.63 40.38
CA VAL A 115 30.30 36.43 40.68
C VAL A 115 28.99 36.43 39.90
N SER A 116 28.28 37.56 39.85
CA SER A 116 27.05 37.70 39.06
C SER A 116 27.28 37.47 37.56
N ALA A 117 28.38 38.00 37.00
CA ALA A 117 28.75 37.78 35.61
C ALA A 117 29.08 36.29 35.32
N LEU A 118 29.81 35.62 36.22
CA LEU A 118 30.12 34.20 36.11
C LEU A 118 28.89 33.31 36.26
N GLU A 119 27.94 33.67 37.13
CA GLU A 119 26.66 32.97 37.25
C GLU A 119 25.89 33.04 35.92
N ALA A 120 25.82 34.22 35.30
CA ALA A 120 25.22 34.38 33.97
C ALA A 120 25.93 33.52 32.90
N ALA A 121 27.27 33.42 32.96
CA ALA A 121 28.04 32.56 32.06
C ALA A 121 27.72 31.06 32.26
N VAL A 122 27.58 30.60 33.51
CA VAL A 122 27.14 29.22 33.84
C VAL A 122 25.75 28.96 33.28
N GLN A 123 24.82 29.92 33.41
CA GLN A 123 23.46 29.80 32.86
C GLN A 123 23.42 29.84 31.33
N ALA A 124 24.33 30.57 30.68
CA ALA A 124 24.46 30.56 29.23
C ALA A 124 24.98 29.20 28.75
N GLN A 125 26.01 28.66 29.41
CA GLN A 125 26.60 27.37 29.05
C GLN A 125 25.65 26.19 29.33
N SER A 126 24.84 26.26 30.39
CA SER A 126 23.80 25.25 30.65
C SER A 126 22.72 25.25 29.55
N ARG A 127 22.29 26.44 29.12
CA ARG A 127 21.36 26.60 27.99
C ARG A 127 21.95 26.09 26.68
N ARG A 128 23.24 26.34 26.44
CA ARG A 128 23.95 25.83 25.25
C ARG A 128 23.98 24.30 25.22
N LEU A 129 24.28 23.66 26.35
CA LEU A 129 24.22 22.20 26.48
C LEU A 129 22.81 21.65 26.19
N ALA A 130 21.77 22.24 26.78
CA ALA A 130 20.39 21.83 26.54
C ALA A 130 19.95 22.05 25.08
N HIS A 131 20.41 23.14 24.46
CA HIS A 131 20.16 23.44 23.05
C HIS A 131 20.84 22.42 22.13
N SER A 132 22.10 22.05 22.40
CA SER A 132 22.82 21.02 21.63
C SER A 132 22.08 19.67 21.66
N GLN A 133 21.61 19.25 22.84
CA GLN A 133 20.82 18.02 22.99
C GLN A 133 19.48 18.09 22.23
N SER A 134 18.80 19.24 22.30
CA SER A 134 17.53 19.46 21.60
C SER A 134 17.71 19.47 20.08
N ASN A 135 18.79 20.08 19.59
CA ASN A 135 19.15 20.12 18.17
C ASN A 135 19.41 18.73 17.63
N TYR A 136 20.24 17.94 18.31
CA TYR A 136 20.52 16.56 17.91
C TYR A 136 19.24 15.73 17.81
N ARG A 137 18.34 15.84 18.81
CA ARG A 137 17.05 15.15 18.76
C ARG A 137 16.19 15.61 17.58
N ARG A 138 16.11 16.91 17.33
CA ARG A 138 15.36 17.47 16.19
C ARG A 138 15.90 16.97 14.85
N GLU A 139 17.21 16.98 14.65
CA GLU A 139 17.84 16.46 13.42
C GLU A 139 17.48 14.99 13.16
N LEU A 140 17.46 14.16 14.22
CA LEU A 140 17.03 12.76 14.12
C LEU A 140 15.55 12.62 13.76
N GLU A 141 14.67 13.44 14.34
CA GLU A 141 13.23 13.42 14.01
C GLU A 141 12.99 13.89 12.56
N GLU A 142 13.70 14.91 12.08
CA GLU A 142 13.65 15.38 10.70
C GLU A 142 14.14 14.30 9.72
N GLU A 143 15.27 13.65 10.03
CA GLU A 143 15.77 12.51 9.24
C GLU A 143 14.77 11.35 9.24
N GLN A 144 14.14 11.07 10.38
CA GLN A 144 13.10 10.03 10.47
C GLN A 144 11.91 10.36 9.57
N ALA A 145 11.41 11.61 9.62
CA ALA A 145 10.30 12.06 8.80
C ALA A 145 10.63 11.98 7.31
N ALA A 146 11.83 12.41 6.90
CA ALA A 146 12.29 12.32 5.52
C ALA A 146 12.34 10.86 5.02
N ILE A 147 12.88 9.94 5.82
CA ILE A 147 12.91 8.51 5.45
C ILE A 147 11.49 7.93 5.37
N ARG A 148 10.59 8.28 6.30
CA ARG A 148 9.18 7.84 6.24
C ARG A 148 8.48 8.35 4.98
N ALA A 149 8.68 9.62 4.63
CA ALA A 149 8.13 10.19 3.41
C ALA A 149 8.65 9.47 2.17
N ARG A 150 9.94 9.13 2.13
CA ARG A 150 10.52 8.36 1.02
C ARG A 150 9.96 6.94 0.92
N ILE A 151 9.75 6.25 2.05
CA ILE A 151 9.09 4.94 2.06
C ILE A 151 7.65 5.06 1.53
N ALA A 152 6.88 6.04 2.03
CA ALA A 152 5.51 6.26 1.58
C ALA A 152 5.43 6.60 0.08
N GLN A 153 6.44 7.27 -0.47
CA GLN A 153 6.54 7.55 -1.90
C GLN A 153 6.88 6.29 -2.72
N LEU A 154 7.78 5.44 -2.23
CA LEU A 154 8.24 4.24 -2.96
C LEU A 154 7.26 3.06 -2.87
N GLN A 155 6.41 3.02 -1.86
CA GLN A 155 5.49 1.92 -1.64
C GLN A 155 4.47 1.73 -2.81
N PRO A 156 3.81 2.77 -3.32
CA PRO A 156 2.97 2.65 -4.51
C PRO A 156 3.73 2.21 -5.76
N ASP A 157 5.00 2.61 -5.91
CA ASP A 157 5.82 2.21 -7.06
C ASP A 157 6.20 0.72 -6.97
N LEU A 158 6.49 0.22 -5.76
CA LEU A 158 6.68 -1.20 -5.52
C LEU A 158 5.41 -1.99 -5.83
N GLU A 159 4.25 -1.56 -5.32
CA GLU A 159 2.96 -2.20 -5.59
C GLU A 159 2.65 -2.26 -7.09
N LYS A 160 2.88 -1.16 -7.83
CA LYS A 160 2.73 -1.13 -9.29
C LYS A 160 3.69 -2.09 -9.98
N SER A 161 4.95 -2.17 -9.54
CA SER A 161 5.95 -3.06 -10.12
C SER A 161 5.58 -4.53 -9.88
N THR A 162 5.22 -4.89 -8.65
CA THR A 162 4.77 -6.25 -8.29
C THR A 162 3.49 -6.63 -9.05
N TYR A 163 2.55 -5.69 -9.21
CA TYR A 163 1.37 -5.91 -10.04
C TYR A 163 1.74 -6.20 -11.50
N ARG A 164 2.65 -5.42 -12.09
CA ARG A 164 3.13 -5.63 -13.47
C ARG A 164 3.87 -6.95 -13.63
N GLU A 165 4.67 -7.35 -12.66
CA GLU A 165 5.35 -8.65 -12.64
C GLU A 165 4.33 -9.79 -12.62
N GLY A 166 3.27 -9.67 -11.82
CA GLY A 166 2.16 -10.64 -11.82
C GLY A 166 1.42 -10.74 -13.15
N LEU A 167 1.37 -9.66 -13.94
CA LEU A 167 0.79 -9.67 -15.29
C LEU A 167 1.71 -10.30 -16.35
N MET A 168 2.96 -10.62 -16.03
CA MET A 168 3.85 -11.33 -16.95
C MET A 168 3.54 -12.84 -17.01
N GLU A 169 2.77 -13.35 -16.07
CA GLU A 169 2.29 -14.74 -16.06
C GLU A 169 0.79 -14.78 -16.37
N LEU A 170 0.44 -15.39 -17.50
CA LEU A 170 -0.97 -15.65 -17.84
C LEU A 170 -1.41 -16.98 -17.25
N ARG A 171 -2.32 -16.92 -16.28
CA ARG A 171 -2.93 -18.10 -15.66
C ARG A 171 -4.33 -18.33 -16.20
N ALA A 172 -4.70 -19.60 -16.34
CA ALA A 172 -6.07 -19.99 -16.70
C ALA A 172 -7.05 -19.53 -15.59
N PRO A 173 -8.14 -18.83 -15.93
CA PRO A 173 -9.13 -18.40 -14.93
C PRO A 173 -9.94 -19.58 -14.37
N GLU A 174 -10.10 -20.64 -15.15
CA GLU A 174 -10.81 -21.86 -14.79
C GLU A 174 -10.23 -23.06 -15.53
N ASN A 175 -10.66 -24.27 -15.15
CA ASN A 175 -10.26 -25.50 -15.82
C ASN A 175 -10.84 -25.53 -17.24
N GLY A 176 -9.99 -25.79 -18.23
CA GLY A 176 -10.41 -25.82 -19.62
C GLY A 176 -9.38 -26.44 -20.54
N VAL A 177 -9.76 -26.58 -21.81
CA VAL A 177 -8.89 -27.07 -22.87
C VAL A 177 -8.52 -25.89 -23.76
N ILE A 178 -7.23 -25.76 -24.08
CA ILE A 178 -6.75 -24.76 -25.03
C ILE A 178 -7.21 -25.18 -26.44
N LYS A 179 -7.98 -24.33 -27.09
CA LYS A 179 -8.50 -24.55 -28.45
C LYS A 179 -7.52 -24.06 -29.51
N ASP A 180 -7.16 -22.77 -29.42
CA ASP A 180 -6.32 -22.09 -30.40
C ASP A 180 -5.17 -21.39 -29.68
N LEU A 181 -3.96 -21.44 -30.24
CA LEU A 181 -2.77 -20.73 -29.77
C LEU A 181 -2.26 -19.83 -30.89
N ALA A 182 -2.27 -18.51 -30.68
CA ALA A 182 -1.94 -17.54 -31.71
C ALA A 182 -0.43 -17.41 -31.99
N THR A 183 0.42 -17.82 -31.05
CA THR A 183 1.88 -17.79 -31.22
C THR A 183 2.54 -18.95 -30.48
N THR A 184 3.43 -19.67 -31.17
CA THR A 184 4.19 -20.82 -30.63
C THR A 184 5.69 -20.50 -30.51
N THR A 185 6.12 -19.29 -30.91
CA THR A 185 7.54 -18.92 -30.99
C THR A 185 8.01 -18.30 -29.68
N VAL A 186 9.02 -18.92 -29.05
CA VAL A 186 9.67 -18.38 -27.85
C VAL A 186 10.39 -17.07 -28.20
N GLY A 187 10.14 -16.01 -27.42
CA GLY A 187 10.72 -14.68 -27.62
C GLY A 187 9.95 -13.77 -28.57
N ALA A 188 8.76 -14.18 -29.03
CA ALA A 188 7.86 -13.29 -29.76
C ALA A 188 7.34 -12.16 -28.86
N VAL A 189 7.33 -10.93 -29.38
CA VAL A 189 6.82 -9.75 -28.68
C VAL A 189 5.32 -9.61 -28.97
N VAL A 190 4.52 -9.42 -27.92
CA VAL A 190 3.06 -9.28 -28.00
C VAL A 190 2.61 -7.95 -27.41
N GLN A 191 1.52 -7.39 -27.92
CA GLN A 191 0.97 -6.11 -27.49
C GLN A 191 -0.22 -6.30 -26.53
N PRO A 192 -0.51 -5.31 -25.67
CA PRO A 192 -1.73 -5.32 -24.87
C PRO A 192 -2.98 -5.42 -25.76
N GLY A 193 -3.81 -6.43 -25.51
CA GLY A 193 -5.03 -6.70 -26.27
C GLY A 193 -4.90 -7.80 -27.32
N ASP A 194 -3.68 -8.28 -27.60
CA ASP A 194 -3.50 -9.42 -28.49
C ASP A 194 -4.12 -10.69 -27.90
N ILE A 195 -4.89 -11.41 -28.72
CA ILE A 195 -5.44 -12.71 -28.33
C ILE A 195 -4.32 -13.74 -28.47
N LEU A 196 -3.76 -14.20 -27.35
CA LEU A 196 -2.66 -15.17 -27.35
C LEU A 196 -3.15 -16.62 -27.41
N LEU A 197 -4.24 -16.92 -26.73
CA LEU A 197 -4.85 -18.24 -26.69
C LEU A 197 -6.36 -18.13 -26.51
N THR A 198 -7.08 -19.14 -27.00
CA THR A 198 -8.50 -19.33 -26.73
C THR A 198 -8.66 -20.59 -25.90
N MET A 199 -9.39 -20.49 -24.79
CA MET A 199 -9.67 -21.61 -23.89
C MET A 199 -11.16 -21.91 -23.90
N VAL A 200 -11.50 -23.20 -23.85
CA VAL A 200 -12.87 -23.69 -23.70
C VAL A 200 -13.00 -24.32 -22.30
N PRO A 201 -13.89 -23.84 -21.44
CA PRO A 201 -14.07 -24.39 -20.09
C PRO A 201 -14.49 -25.87 -20.13
N ALA A 202 -13.98 -26.67 -19.20
CA ALA A 202 -14.25 -28.11 -19.18
C ALA A 202 -15.62 -28.46 -18.57
N ASP A 203 -16.10 -27.65 -17.62
CA ASP A 203 -17.28 -27.94 -16.81
C ASP A 203 -18.54 -27.16 -17.25
N GLU A 204 -18.49 -26.50 -18.42
CA GLU A 204 -19.64 -25.76 -18.95
C GLU A 204 -20.62 -26.70 -19.69
N PRO A 205 -21.93 -26.65 -19.40
CA PRO A 205 -22.90 -27.47 -20.12
C PRO A 205 -22.95 -27.07 -21.60
N LEU A 206 -22.85 -28.05 -22.50
CA LEU A 206 -22.96 -27.80 -23.93
C LEU A 206 -24.41 -27.50 -24.30
N TYR A 207 -24.56 -26.50 -25.16
CA TYR A 207 -25.83 -26.11 -25.78
C TYR A 207 -25.77 -26.42 -27.27
N ALA A 208 -26.93 -26.78 -27.83
CA ALA A 208 -27.08 -26.91 -29.27
C ALA A 208 -27.58 -25.57 -29.83
N ASP A 209 -26.72 -24.86 -30.53
CA ASP A 209 -27.11 -23.69 -31.32
C ASP A 209 -27.60 -24.18 -32.68
N VAL A 210 -28.89 -23.94 -32.96
CA VAL A 210 -29.57 -24.43 -34.16
C VAL A 210 -30.20 -23.28 -34.93
N ARG A 211 -30.30 -23.44 -36.25
CA ARG A 211 -30.93 -22.48 -37.14
C ARG A 211 -32.37 -22.91 -37.40
N VAL A 212 -33.30 -21.98 -37.23
CA VAL A 212 -34.74 -22.14 -37.46
C VAL A 212 -35.10 -21.32 -38.70
N ARG A 213 -35.81 -21.94 -39.63
CA ARG A 213 -36.25 -21.28 -40.85
C ARG A 213 -37.21 -20.14 -40.51
N ASN A 214 -37.17 -19.08 -41.30
CA ASN A 214 -38.06 -17.92 -41.12
C ASN A 214 -39.55 -18.31 -41.14
N GLU A 215 -39.94 -19.29 -41.96
CA GLU A 215 -41.32 -19.80 -42.03
C GLU A 215 -41.81 -20.45 -40.72
N ASP A 216 -40.89 -21.04 -39.93
CA ASP A 216 -41.22 -21.82 -38.75
C ASP A 216 -41.07 -21.03 -37.44
N VAL A 217 -40.32 -19.92 -37.44
CA VAL A 217 -39.97 -19.17 -36.22
C VAL A 217 -41.20 -18.72 -35.42
N GLY A 218 -42.30 -18.36 -36.10
CA GLY A 218 -43.53 -17.90 -35.47
C GLY A 218 -44.23 -18.96 -34.61
N LEU A 219 -43.86 -20.23 -34.76
CA LEU A 219 -44.41 -21.36 -34.00
C LEU A 219 -43.44 -21.89 -32.94
N VAL A 220 -42.18 -21.44 -32.96
CA VAL A 220 -41.16 -21.84 -31.98
C VAL A 220 -41.26 -20.93 -30.76
N SER A 221 -41.20 -21.52 -29.56
CA SER A 221 -41.28 -20.77 -28.31
C SER A 221 -40.39 -21.38 -27.25
N GLN A 222 -39.96 -20.53 -26.30
CA GLN A 222 -39.14 -20.97 -25.16
C GLN A 222 -39.86 -22.10 -24.39
N GLY A 223 -39.10 -23.12 -23.99
CA GLY A 223 -39.58 -24.26 -23.21
C GLY A 223 -40.13 -25.44 -24.03
N GLN A 224 -40.29 -25.31 -25.35
CA GLN A 224 -40.70 -26.41 -26.21
C GLN A 224 -39.69 -27.57 -26.17
N HIS A 225 -40.21 -28.79 -26.28
CA HIS A 225 -39.39 -30.00 -26.30
C HIS A 225 -38.74 -30.17 -27.68
N VAL A 226 -37.48 -30.57 -27.68
CA VAL A 226 -36.65 -30.72 -28.87
C VAL A 226 -35.98 -32.08 -28.85
N GLN A 227 -36.01 -32.77 -29.98
CA GLN A 227 -35.18 -33.96 -30.21
C GLN A 227 -33.95 -33.56 -31.02
N VAL A 228 -32.76 -33.86 -30.52
CA VAL A 228 -31.48 -33.48 -31.12
C VAL A 228 -30.78 -34.73 -31.65
N LYS A 229 -30.51 -34.74 -32.95
CA LYS A 229 -29.75 -35.76 -33.67
C LYS A 229 -28.31 -35.29 -33.84
N LEU A 230 -27.34 -36.11 -33.43
CA LEU A 230 -25.92 -35.80 -33.57
C LEU A 230 -25.38 -36.42 -34.85
N ALA A 231 -24.69 -35.64 -35.69
CA ALA A 231 -24.10 -36.18 -36.93
C ALA A 231 -23.01 -37.22 -36.65
N ALA A 232 -22.22 -37.00 -35.59
CA ALA A 232 -21.15 -37.91 -35.16
C ALA A 232 -21.68 -39.27 -34.62
N PHE A 233 -22.95 -39.35 -34.24
CA PHE A 233 -23.57 -40.55 -33.68
C PHE A 233 -24.89 -40.86 -34.39
N PRO A 234 -24.91 -41.77 -35.38
CA PRO A 234 -26.12 -42.11 -36.14
C PRO A 234 -27.29 -42.50 -35.22
N PHE A 235 -28.39 -41.73 -35.31
CA PHE A 235 -29.52 -41.84 -34.38
C PHE A 235 -30.19 -43.23 -34.42
N GLN A 236 -30.07 -43.97 -35.53
CA GLN A 236 -30.62 -45.32 -35.66
C GLN A 236 -29.97 -46.31 -34.68
N ARG A 237 -28.71 -46.07 -34.31
CA ARG A 237 -27.94 -46.93 -33.40
C ARG A 237 -27.84 -46.35 -31.99
N TYR A 238 -27.78 -45.03 -31.89
CA TYR A 238 -27.44 -44.31 -30.66
C TYR A 238 -28.62 -43.55 -30.04
N GLY A 239 -29.77 -43.51 -30.72
CA GLY A 239 -30.95 -42.76 -30.28
C GLY A 239 -30.80 -41.25 -30.50
N MET A 240 -31.78 -40.51 -29.98
CA MET A 240 -31.84 -39.05 -30.07
C MET A 240 -31.72 -38.46 -28.68
N MET A 241 -31.08 -37.29 -28.57
CA MET A 241 -31.02 -36.57 -27.31
C MET A 241 -32.27 -35.72 -27.11
N GLN A 242 -32.71 -35.62 -25.87
CA GLN A 242 -33.81 -34.74 -25.50
C GLN A 242 -33.25 -33.40 -25.00
N GLY A 243 -33.95 -32.33 -25.33
CA GLY A 243 -33.63 -30.99 -24.88
C GLY A 243 -34.84 -30.07 -24.91
N ARG A 244 -34.61 -28.82 -24.54
CA ARG A 244 -35.64 -27.76 -24.56
C ARG A 244 -35.10 -26.49 -25.18
N VAL A 245 -35.96 -25.79 -25.92
CA VAL A 245 -35.64 -24.46 -26.44
C VAL A 245 -35.41 -23.52 -25.25
N LEU A 246 -34.20 -23.00 -25.12
CA LEU A 246 -33.83 -22.06 -24.07
C LEU A 246 -34.14 -20.63 -24.50
N HIS A 247 -33.81 -20.29 -25.75
CA HIS A 247 -33.98 -18.94 -26.29
C HIS A 247 -34.04 -18.98 -27.81
N ILE A 248 -34.72 -18.00 -28.40
CA ILE A 248 -34.80 -17.76 -29.85
C ILE A 248 -34.39 -16.30 -30.04
N GLY A 249 -33.42 -16.06 -30.89
CA GLY A 249 -32.94 -14.72 -31.21
C GLY A 249 -34.09 -13.86 -31.74
N ALA A 250 -34.14 -12.61 -31.32
CA ALA A 250 -35.19 -11.67 -31.70
C ALA A 250 -35.08 -11.19 -33.15
N ASP A 251 -33.95 -11.46 -33.83
CA ASP A 251 -33.68 -11.03 -35.19
C ASP A 251 -33.07 -12.16 -36.03
N ALA A 252 -33.29 -12.08 -37.33
CA ALA A 252 -32.78 -13.02 -38.31
C ALA A 252 -31.29 -12.75 -38.58
N SER A 253 -30.49 -13.81 -38.66
CA SER A 253 -29.05 -13.72 -38.83
C SER A 253 -28.68 -13.37 -40.28
N GLN A 254 -28.45 -12.08 -40.57
CA GLN A 254 -28.11 -11.55 -41.90
C GLN A 254 -26.81 -12.10 -42.52
N GLN A 255 -25.98 -12.81 -41.75
CA GLN A 255 -24.67 -13.29 -42.20
C GLN A 255 -24.71 -14.61 -43.02
N GLN A 256 -25.86 -15.27 -43.12
CA GLN A 256 -26.01 -16.55 -43.84
C GLN A 256 -27.45 -16.72 -44.31
N GLU A 257 -27.64 -16.91 -45.62
CA GLU A 257 -28.94 -17.22 -46.21
C GLU A 257 -29.23 -18.73 -46.06
N ASP A 258 -30.48 -19.08 -45.73
CA ASP A 258 -30.95 -20.47 -45.82
C ASP A 258 -31.10 -20.90 -47.29
N GLU A 259 -31.39 -22.18 -47.55
CA GLU A 259 -31.62 -22.70 -48.92
C GLU A 259 -32.72 -21.95 -49.71
N ALA A 260 -33.58 -21.19 -49.02
CA ALA A 260 -34.63 -20.35 -49.60
C ALA A 260 -34.25 -18.86 -49.77
N GLY A 261 -32.99 -18.46 -49.52
CA GLY A 261 -32.53 -17.07 -49.66
C GLY A 261 -33.00 -16.12 -48.56
N LEU A 262 -33.63 -16.64 -47.49
CA LEU A 262 -34.10 -15.87 -46.35
C LEU A 262 -33.16 -16.06 -45.14
N PRO A 263 -32.95 -15.03 -44.30
CA PRO A 263 -32.09 -15.16 -43.14
C PRO A 263 -32.75 -16.04 -42.06
N PRO A 264 -32.06 -17.07 -41.51
CA PRO A 264 -32.55 -17.92 -40.44
C PRO A 264 -32.56 -17.19 -39.09
N TYR A 265 -33.43 -17.65 -38.20
CA TYR A 265 -33.37 -17.30 -36.79
C TYR A 265 -32.46 -18.28 -36.02
N LYS A 266 -31.71 -17.77 -35.05
CA LYS A 266 -30.88 -18.61 -34.18
C LYS A 266 -31.68 -19.02 -32.94
N ALA A 267 -31.80 -20.31 -32.68
CA ALA A 267 -32.38 -20.83 -31.45
C ALA A 267 -31.32 -21.60 -30.66
N ARG A 268 -31.28 -21.39 -29.35
CA ARG A 268 -30.41 -22.11 -28.42
C ARG A 268 -31.22 -23.19 -27.70
N VAL A 269 -30.76 -24.43 -27.78
CA VAL A 269 -31.40 -25.60 -27.16
C VAL A 269 -30.53 -26.13 -26.03
N ARG A 270 -31.10 -26.19 -24.82
CA ARG A 270 -30.46 -26.84 -23.67
C ARG A 270 -30.69 -28.35 -23.77
N LEU A 271 -29.60 -29.11 -23.75
CA LEU A 271 -29.63 -30.57 -23.72
C LEU A 271 -29.92 -31.04 -22.28
N ASP A 272 -30.77 -32.06 -22.12
CA ASP A 272 -31.09 -32.60 -20.79
C ASP A 272 -29.96 -33.47 -20.22
N ARG A 273 -29.06 -33.98 -21.08
CA ARG A 273 -27.86 -34.73 -20.69
C ARG A 273 -26.68 -34.30 -21.56
N GLN A 274 -25.49 -34.30 -20.97
CA GLN A 274 -24.22 -33.96 -21.62
C GLN A 274 -23.43 -35.21 -22.10
N THR A 275 -24.03 -36.40 -21.92
CA THR A 275 -23.48 -37.67 -22.40
C THR A 275 -24.54 -38.45 -23.14
N LEU A 276 -24.10 -39.18 -24.17
CA LEU A 276 -24.95 -40.08 -24.93
C LEU A 276 -24.79 -41.50 -24.36
N GLN A 277 -25.92 -42.11 -23.98
CA GLN A 277 -25.97 -43.47 -23.44
C GLN A 277 -26.16 -44.47 -24.57
N VAL A 278 -25.20 -45.36 -24.75
CA VAL A 278 -25.28 -46.42 -25.77
C VAL A 278 -25.93 -47.67 -25.19
N VAL A 279 -26.69 -48.39 -26.02
CA VAL A 279 -27.14 -49.76 -25.74
C VAL A 279 -25.91 -50.65 -25.53
N GLY A 280 -25.60 -50.98 -24.26
CA GLY A 280 -24.36 -51.65 -23.85
C GLY A 280 -23.57 -50.96 -22.74
N GLY A 281 -24.05 -49.84 -22.19
CA GLY A 281 -23.52 -49.25 -20.94
C GLY A 281 -22.30 -48.33 -21.08
N LYS A 282 -21.75 -48.15 -22.28
CA LYS A 282 -20.71 -47.14 -22.53
C LYS A 282 -21.34 -45.75 -22.72
N GLN A 283 -20.77 -44.74 -22.05
CA GLN A 283 -21.16 -43.34 -22.22
C GLN A 283 -20.14 -42.63 -23.10
N HIS A 284 -20.62 -41.85 -24.07
CA HIS A 284 -19.78 -40.95 -24.85
C HIS A 284 -20.06 -39.51 -24.43
N ALA A 285 -19.00 -38.78 -24.07
CA ALA A 285 -19.09 -37.34 -23.81
C ALA A 285 -19.32 -36.59 -25.12
N LEU A 286 -20.14 -35.55 -25.06
CA LEU A 286 -20.31 -34.61 -26.16
C LEU A 286 -19.09 -33.69 -26.23
N LEU A 287 -18.70 -33.30 -27.44
CA LEU A 287 -17.61 -32.34 -27.66
C LEU A 287 -18.16 -31.10 -28.37
N ALA A 288 -17.62 -29.93 -28.02
CA ALA A 288 -17.92 -28.69 -28.72
C ALA A 288 -17.52 -28.81 -30.20
N GLY A 289 -18.36 -28.28 -31.10
CA GLY A 289 -18.15 -28.33 -32.55
C GLY A 289 -18.81 -29.50 -33.28
N MET A 290 -19.47 -30.43 -32.58
CA MET A 290 -20.29 -31.46 -33.23
C MET A 290 -21.49 -30.84 -33.99
N GLN A 291 -21.75 -31.33 -35.21
CA GLN A 291 -22.93 -30.93 -35.97
C GLN A 291 -24.19 -31.61 -35.43
N VAL A 292 -25.27 -30.85 -35.31
CA VAL A 292 -26.54 -31.31 -34.76
C VAL A 292 -27.71 -30.89 -35.64
N THR A 293 -28.74 -31.73 -35.69
CA THR A 293 -30.04 -31.43 -36.30
C THR A 293 -31.10 -31.51 -35.20
N ALA A 294 -31.86 -30.44 -35.02
CA ALA A 294 -32.91 -30.37 -34.01
C ALA A 294 -34.31 -30.46 -34.64
N GLU A 295 -35.15 -31.29 -34.06
CA GLU A 295 -36.57 -31.41 -34.37
C GLU A 295 -37.37 -30.82 -33.21
N ILE A 296 -37.93 -29.63 -33.42
CA ILE A 296 -38.68 -28.88 -32.41
C ILE A 296 -40.16 -29.28 -32.48
N HIS A 297 -40.75 -29.64 -31.35
CA HIS A 297 -42.16 -30.00 -31.30
C HIS A 297 -43.06 -28.76 -31.33
N LEU A 298 -43.60 -28.44 -32.51
CA LEU A 298 -44.46 -27.26 -32.74
C LEU A 298 -45.91 -27.41 -32.24
N GLY A 299 -46.30 -28.59 -31.74
CA GLY A 299 -47.64 -28.88 -31.22
C GLY A 299 -48.19 -30.24 -31.65
N ARG A 300 -49.42 -30.54 -31.24
CA ARG A 300 -50.13 -31.77 -31.63
C ARG A 300 -51.17 -31.43 -32.70
N ARG A 301 -51.02 -31.97 -33.91
CA ARG A 301 -52.08 -31.97 -34.93
C ARG A 301 -52.77 -33.33 -34.94
N THR A 302 -54.09 -33.34 -35.03
CA THR A 302 -54.85 -34.59 -35.25
C THR A 302 -54.77 -34.97 -36.73
N VAL A 303 -54.86 -36.27 -37.04
CA VAL A 303 -54.89 -36.76 -38.43
C VAL A 303 -56.02 -36.10 -39.24
N LEU A 304 -57.16 -35.85 -38.56
CA LEU A 304 -58.30 -35.16 -39.14
C LEU A 304 -57.98 -33.71 -39.56
N GLN A 305 -57.18 -32.97 -38.79
CA GLN A 305 -56.72 -31.62 -39.16
C GLN A 305 -55.79 -31.62 -40.39
N TYR A 306 -54.99 -32.68 -40.58
CA TYR A 306 -54.12 -32.78 -41.76
C TYR A 306 -54.93 -32.99 -43.04
N LEU A 307 -55.99 -33.81 -42.96
CA LEU A 307 -56.91 -34.08 -44.08
C LEU A 307 -57.82 -32.88 -44.41
N LEU A 308 -58.23 -32.10 -43.41
CA LEU A 308 -59.12 -30.94 -43.59
C LEU A 308 -58.38 -29.62 -43.92
N SER A 309 -57.07 -29.56 -43.68
CA SER A 309 -56.21 -28.39 -43.93
C SER A 309 -56.35 -27.79 -45.35
N PRO A 310 -56.38 -28.59 -46.44
CA PRO A 310 -56.50 -28.06 -47.80
C PRO A 310 -57.87 -27.40 -48.07
N ILE A 311 -58.93 -27.95 -47.48
CA ILE A 311 -60.33 -27.52 -47.69
C ILE A 311 -60.59 -26.19 -46.96
N GLN A 312 -59.94 -25.97 -45.82
CA GLN A 312 -60.07 -24.71 -45.07
C GLN A 312 -59.28 -23.56 -45.71
N LYS A 313 -58.11 -23.82 -46.31
CA LYS A 313 -57.36 -22.79 -47.04
C LYS A 313 -58.14 -22.25 -48.24
N THR A 314 -58.73 -23.15 -49.03
CA THR A 314 -59.52 -22.75 -50.20
C THR A 314 -60.79 -21.99 -49.80
N LEU A 315 -61.50 -22.41 -48.74
CA LEU A 315 -62.69 -21.69 -48.26
C LEU A 315 -62.40 -20.28 -47.70
N HIS A 316 -61.21 -20.05 -47.13
CA HIS A 316 -60.82 -18.72 -46.63
C HIS A 316 -60.27 -17.77 -47.71
N GLU A 317 -59.62 -18.30 -48.77
CA GLU A 317 -59.14 -17.47 -49.89
C GLU A 317 -60.30 -16.96 -50.77
N TYR A 318 -61.37 -17.75 -50.99
CA TYR A 318 -62.54 -17.29 -51.74
C TYR A 318 -63.48 -16.34 -50.97
N GLY A 319 -63.35 -16.24 -49.64
CA GLY A 319 -64.18 -15.36 -48.80
C GLY A 319 -63.69 -13.93 -48.68
N ARG A 320 -62.52 -13.60 -49.25
CA ARG A 320 -61.90 -12.26 -49.23
C ARG A 320 -61.42 -11.84 -50.62
N GLU A 321 -62.35 -11.80 -51.57
CA GLU A 321 -62.26 -10.85 -52.69
C GLU A 321 -63.42 -9.85 -52.55
N ARG A 322 -63.12 -8.69 -51.98
CA ARG A 322 -63.70 -7.38 -52.29
C ARG A 322 -62.74 -6.30 -51.84
#